data_AF-A0A850VV25-F1
#
_entry.id   AF-A0A850VV25-F1
#
_cell.length_a   1.000
_cell.length_b   1.000
_cell.length_c   1.000
_cell.angle_alpha   90.00
_cell.angle_beta   90.00
_cell.angle_gamma   90.00
#
_symmetry.space_group_name_H-M   'P 1'
#
loop_
_entity.id
_entity.type
_entity.pdbx_description
1 polymer ?
#
loop_
_entity_poly.entity_id
_entity_poly.type
_entity_poly.pdbx_seq_one_letter_code
_entity_poly.pdbx_strand_id
1 'polypeptide(L)'
;RAVPAARRPVVKFCHKQSGLTGDISVDNRLALLNTQFLQLCAEADERVRPLVYAVRLWAKQQGLAGEGGQWRSQQGPAQAGGGCGAALTSSPPGNPSGGGPLLNNYALTLLVLFFLQTRSPPVLPTVARLRDLAGDEDQAVVGGWDCSFPRDVASLEPSANTESPCSLLADFFHVFGEFDFPGQVISLREGRALPLPPPATPKASEGLKLGPLNLQDPFELSHNVAANVNEKTASRFERCCRDAAKYCRSLQYRCKSSKGRAWGLTRLFQPGAVEPGAASAGAFLISIPLDAAGGSQQLCREPGGHSPWFWEVCAAIAFVLRDVLKCSCTPGKAPRAPSEESGL
;
A
#
# COMPACT_ATOMS: atom_id res chain seq x y z
N ARG A 1 7.83 17.99 -13.19
CA ARG A 1 9.19 17.42 -13.34
C ARG A 1 9.12 16.22 -14.27
N ALA A 2 9.85 16.22 -15.38
CA ALA A 2 9.94 15.05 -16.27
C ALA A 2 10.86 13.96 -15.67
N VAL A 3 10.48 12.70 -15.88
CA VAL A 3 11.23 11.50 -15.45
C VAL A 3 11.32 10.54 -16.65
N PRO A 4 12.19 10.82 -17.64
CA PRO A 4 12.26 10.04 -18.87
C PRO A 4 12.94 8.67 -18.69
N ALA A 5 13.77 8.50 -17.66
CA ALA A 5 14.51 7.27 -17.41
C ALA A 5 13.69 6.17 -16.69
N ALA A 6 12.44 6.46 -16.30
CA ALA A 6 11.56 5.46 -15.73
C ALA A 6 11.11 4.45 -16.80
N ARG A 7 10.81 3.20 -16.38
CA ARG A 7 10.29 2.14 -17.28
C ARG A 7 9.14 2.63 -18.17
N ARG A 8 8.23 3.42 -17.58
CA ARG A 8 7.20 4.18 -18.31
C ARG A 8 7.52 5.66 -18.07
N PRO A 9 7.96 6.41 -19.10
CA PRO A 9 8.27 7.83 -18.95
C PRO A 9 7.05 8.62 -18.46
N VAL A 10 7.27 9.47 -17.45
CA VAL A 10 6.21 10.28 -16.84
C VAL A 10 6.65 11.72 -16.58
N VAL A 11 5.67 12.63 -16.53
CA VAL A 11 5.81 13.99 -16.02
C VAL A 11 5.05 14.08 -14.70
N LYS A 12 5.78 14.23 -13.61
CA LYS A 12 5.19 14.45 -12.28
C LYS A 12 4.70 15.89 -12.16
N PHE A 13 3.49 16.09 -11.65
CA PHE A 13 2.89 17.41 -11.44
C PHE A 13 2.32 17.58 -10.03
N CYS A 14 2.18 18.85 -9.64
CA CYS A 14 1.46 19.27 -8.45
C CYS A 14 0.60 20.47 -8.85
N HIS A 15 -0.72 20.31 -8.79
CA HIS A 15 -1.67 21.36 -9.09
C HIS A 15 -1.88 22.22 -7.84
N LYS A 16 -1.33 23.44 -7.86
CA LYS A 16 -1.22 24.30 -6.68
C LYS A 16 -2.56 24.62 -6.01
N GLN A 17 -3.62 24.83 -6.80
CA GLN A 17 -4.91 25.29 -6.29
C GLN A 17 -5.70 24.18 -5.58
N SER A 18 -5.64 22.96 -6.10
CA SER A 18 -6.35 21.82 -5.51
C SER A 18 -5.49 20.97 -4.58
N GLY A 19 -4.18 21.22 -4.52
CA GLY A 19 -3.22 20.39 -3.80
C GLY A 19 -3.02 18.99 -4.42
N LEU A 20 -3.62 18.71 -5.57
CA LEU A 20 -3.52 17.39 -6.22
C LEU A 20 -2.11 17.19 -6.77
N THR A 21 -1.56 16.00 -6.51
CA THR A 21 -0.28 15.56 -7.09
C THR A 21 -0.52 14.31 -7.91
N GLY A 22 0.28 14.12 -8.95
CA GLY A 22 0.15 12.95 -9.81
C GLY A 22 1.19 12.89 -10.90
N ASP A 23 1.04 11.90 -11.76
CA ASP A 23 1.92 11.62 -12.87
C ASP A 23 1.11 11.66 -14.18
N ILE A 24 1.67 12.33 -15.20
CA ILE A 24 1.15 12.31 -16.57
C ILE A 24 2.04 11.41 -17.39
N SER A 25 1.46 10.38 -18.01
CA SER A 25 2.16 9.45 -18.90
C SER A 25 1.59 9.56 -20.31
N VAL A 26 2.44 9.45 -21.33
CA VAL A 26 2.02 9.44 -22.73
C VAL A 26 1.91 7.99 -23.22
N ASP A 27 0.81 7.67 -23.90
CA ASP A 27 0.53 6.37 -24.55
C ASP A 27 0.66 5.13 -23.62
N ASN A 28 0.26 5.27 -22.36
CA ASN A 28 0.23 4.15 -21.42
C ASN A 28 -1.10 3.39 -21.47
N ARG A 29 -1.44 2.84 -22.65
CA ARG A 29 -2.71 2.13 -22.87
C ARG A 29 -2.86 0.88 -22.00
N LEU A 30 -1.77 0.19 -21.70
CA LEU A 30 -1.79 -0.96 -20.78
C LEU A 30 -2.25 -0.54 -19.39
N ALA A 31 -1.77 0.59 -18.84
CA ALA A 31 -2.25 1.05 -17.53
C ALA A 31 -3.75 1.38 -17.52
N LEU A 32 -4.30 1.88 -18.64
CA LEU A 32 -5.74 2.11 -18.76
C LEU A 32 -6.52 0.79 -18.70
N LEU A 33 -6.10 -0.20 -19.48
CA LEU A 33 -6.74 -1.53 -19.52
C LEU A 33 -6.61 -2.27 -18.18
N ASN A 34 -5.44 -2.19 -17.54
CA ASN A 34 -5.23 -2.75 -16.20
C ASN A 34 -6.17 -2.07 -15.19
N THR A 35 -6.34 -0.75 -15.28
CA THR A 35 -7.25 -0.01 -14.38
C THR A 35 -8.71 -0.42 -14.62
N GLN A 36 -9.12 -0.56 -15.89
CA GLN A 36 -10.46 -1.05 -16.25
C GLN A 36 -10.69 -2.50 -15.75
N PHE A 37 -9.68 -3.36 -15.86
CA PHE A 37 -9.72 -4.71 -15.30
C PHE A 37 -9.89 -4.70 -13.77
N LEU A 38 -9.14 -3.86 -13.05
CA LEU A 38 -9.30 -3.72 -11.60
C LEU A 38 -10.71 -3.22 -11.23
N GLN A 39 -11.28 -2.31 -12.03
CA GLN A 39 -12.64 -1.83 -11.86
C GLN A 39 -13.67 -2.94 -12.08
N LEU A 40 -13.56 -3.69 -13.18
CA LEU A 40 -14.42 -4.84 -13.46
C LEU A 40 -14.38 -5.85 -12.31
N CYS A 41 -13.19 -6.20 -11.81
CA CYS A 41 -13.07 -7.10 -10.65
C CYS A 41 -13.75 -6.53 -9.39
N ALA A 42 -13.63 -5.23 -9.15
CA ALA A 42 -14.26 -4.58 -8.01
C ALA A 42 -15.79 -4.48 -8.11
N GLU A 43 -16.33 -4.51 -9.33
CA GLU A 43 -17.76 -4.55 -9.62
C GLU A 43 -18.30 -5.99 -9.63
N ALA A 44 -17.48 -6.97 -10.02
CA ALA A 44 -17.87 -8.38 -10.10
C ALA A 44 -18.20 -9.02 -8.74
N ASP A 45 -17.56 -8.59 -7.65
CA ASP A 45 -17.86 -9.08 -6.30
C ASP A 45 -17.63 -8.02 -5.22
N GLU A 46 -18.64 -7.81 -4.36
CA GLU A 46 -18.63 -6.77 -3.33
C GLU A 46 -17.50 -6.90 -2.29
N ARG A 47 -16.95 -8.11 -2.12
CA ARG A 47 -15.92 -8.41 -1.12
C ARG A 47 -14.52 -7.98 -1.57
N VAL A 48 -14.34 -7.72 -2.87
CA VAL A 48 -13.06 -7.32 -3.47
C VAL A 48 -12.56 -6.02 -2.88
N ARG A 49 -13.40 -4.98 -2.86
CA ARG A 49 -13.00 -3.65 -2.36
C ARG A 49 -12.60 -3.72 -0.88
N PRO A 50 -13.42 -4.23 0.06
CA PRO A 50 -13.04 -4.37 1.47
C PRO A 50 -11.70 -5.11 1.67
N LEU A 51 -11.47 -6.21 0.96
CA LEU A 51 -10.23 -6.97 1.07
C LEU A 51 -9.02 -6.20 0.57
N VAL A 52 -9.11 -5.57 -0.61
CA VAL A 52 -8.03 -4.75 -1.16
C VAL A 52 -7.69 -3.60 -0.21
N TYR A 53 -8.69 -2.90 0.32
CA TYR A 53 -8.45 -1.81 1.29
C TYR A 53 -7.84 -2.33 2.60
N ALA A 54 -8.34 -3.44 3.15
CA ALA A 54 -7.81 -4.03 4.38
C ALA A 54 -6.36 -4.47 4.24
N VAL A 55 -6.02 -5.17 3.15
CA VAL A 55 -4.65 -5.63 2.88
C VAL A 55 -3.72 -4.46 2.60
N ARG A 56 -4.15 -3.45 1.82
CA ARG A 56 -3.34 -2.25 1.57
C ARG A 56 -3.05 -1.45 2.84
N LEU A 57 -4.07 -1.26 3.68
CA LEU A 57 -3.91 -0.57 4.95
C LEU A 57 -2.98 -1.36 5.88
N TRP A 58 -3.21 -2.66 6.03
CA TRP A 58 -2.33 -3.55 6.79
C TRP A 58 -0.89 -3.47 6.29
N ALA A 59 -0.66 -3.63 4.99
CA ALA A 59 0.68 -3.61 4.40
C ALA A 59 1.38 -2.27 4.62
N LYS A 60 0.65 -1.15 4.54
CA LYS A 60 1.19 0.18 4.87
C LYS A 60 1.59 0.29 6.34
N GLN A 61 0.74 -0.18 7.26
CA GLN A 61 1.00 -0.14 8.70
C GLN A 61 2.14 -1.06 9.12
N GLN A 62 2.30 -2.17 8.39
CA GLN A 62 3.46 -3.03 8.55
C GLN A 62 4.68 -2.51 7.78
N GLY A 63 4.64 -1.40 7.02
CA GLY A 63 5.79 -0.92 6.25
C GLY A 63 6.24 -1.88 5.14
N LEU A 64 5.31 -2.68 4.60
CA LEU A 64 5.50 -3.58 3.45
C LEU A 64 5.19 -2.89 2.12
N ALA A 65 4.39 -1.83 2.17
CA ALA A 65 4.08 -0.96 1.05
C ALA A 65 4.22 0.51 1.43
N GLY A 66 4.68 1.30 0.47
CA GLY A 66 4.87 2.73 0.63
C GLY A 66 4.70 3.45 -0.71
N GLU A 67 4.37 4.73 -0.64
CA GLU A 67 4.34 5.58 -1.82
C GLU A 67 5.77 5.77 -2.32
N GLY A 68 6.04 5.25 -3.52
CA GLY A 68 7.27 5.53 -4.25
C GLY A 68 7.33 7.01 -4.59
N GLY A 69 7.90 7.80 -3.69
CA GLY A 69 8.04 9.24 -3.84
C GLY A 69 7.57 9.97 -2.60
N GLN A 70 8.39 9.94 -1.55
CA GLN A 70 8.30 10.99 -0.55
C GLN A 70 8.64 12.32 -1.26
N TRP A 71 7.61 13.07 -1.60
CA TRP A 71 7.74 14.49 -1.88
C TRP A 71 8.21 15.14 -0.59
N ARG A 72 9.54 15.21 -0.38
CA ARG A 72 10.09 16.22 0.49
C ARG A 72 9.72 17.54 -0.17
N SER A 73 8.75 18.25 0.38
CA SER A 73 8.52 19.65 0.09
C SER A 73 9.84 20.37 0.30
N GLN A 74 10.59 20.63 -0.78
CA GLN A 74 11.59 21.67 -0.77
C GLN A 74 10.82 22.99 -0.78
N GLN A 75 10.30 23.36 0.38
CA GLN A 75 10.05 24.75 0.73
C GLN A 75 11.00 25.05 1.89
N GLY A 76 12.30 25.13 1.58
CA GLY A 76 13.20 25.95 2.36
C GLY A 76 13.07 27.39 1.85
N PRO A 77 13.02 28.41 2.71
CA PRO A 77 13.07 29.79 2.25
C PRO A 77 14.41 30.00 1.55
N ALA A 78 14.38 30.60 0.36
CA ALA A 78 15.57 31.10 -0.29
C ALA A 78 16.19 32.19 0.61
N GLN A 79 17.25 31.85 1.34
CA GLN A 79 18.15 32.85 1.90
C GLN A 79 19.40 32.92 1.02
N ALA A 80 19.60 34.11 0.45
CA ALA A 80 20.85 34.55 -0.12
C ALA A 80 21.91 34.61 0.99
N GLY A 81 23.09 34.05 0.74
CA GLY A 81 24.24 34.14 1.64
C GLY A 81 25.31 33.13 1.27
N GLY A 82 26.46 33.61 0.83
CA GLY A 82 27.56 32.80 0.33
C GLY A 82 28.25 31.92 1.37
N GLY A 83 29.04 30.96 0.90
CA GLY A 83 29.93 30.16 1.72
C GLY A 83 30.23 28.81 1.09
N CYS A 84 31.42 28.69 0.50
CA CYS A 84 32.00 27.46 -0.01
C CYS A 84 32.07 26.37 1.08
N GLY A 85 31.75 25.13 0.72
CA GLY A 85 31.88 23.97 1.60
C GLY A 85 31.24 22.72 1.00
N ALA A 86 31.76 22.25 -0.14
CA ALA A 86 31.28 21.03 -0.78
C ALA A 86 31.71 19.79 0.02
N ALA A 87 30.85 19.29 0.90
CA ALA A 87 30.91 17.92 1.40
C ALA A 87 30.12 17.01 0.45
N LEU A 88 30.83 16.41 -0.50
CA LEU A 88 30.32 15.35 -1.36
C LEU A 88 30.02 14.10 -0.52
N THR A 89 28.80 13.99 0.00
CA THR A 89 28.26 12.69 0.39
C THR A 89 27.58 12.08 -0.83
N SER A 90 28.31 11.18 -1.49
CA SER A 90 27.81 10.35 -2.57
C SER A 90 26.65 9.50 -2.05
N SER A 91 25.42 9.93 -2.31
CA SER A 91 24.29 9.01 -2.26
C SER A 91 24.53 7.92 -3.31
N PRO A 92 24.36 6.63 -2.98
CA PRO A 92 24.55 5.56 -3.94
C PRO A 92 23.54 5.72 -5.10
N PRO A 93 23.89 5.24 -6.30
CA PRO A 93 23.11 5.45 -7.51
C PRO A 93 21.67 4.94 -7.30
N GLY A 94 20.71 5.86 -7.50
CA GLY A 94 19.29 5.57 -7.38
C GLY A 94 18.89 4.44 -8.32
N ASN A 95 18.10 3.50 -7.79
CA ASN A 95 17.53 2.40 -8.56
C ASN A 95 16.71 2.98 -9.74
N PRO A 96 17.00 2.63 -11.01
CA PRO A 96 16.28 3.12 -12.18
C PRO A 96 14.78 2.73 -12.20
N SER A 97 14.35 1.87 -11.26
CA SER A 97 12.98 1.39 -11.12
C SER A 97 12.05 2.33 -10.30
N GLY A 98 12.53 3.48 -9.82
CA GLY A 98 11.68 4.58 -9.33
C GLY A 98 10.87 4.35 -8.04
N GLY A 99 10.88 3.15 -7.46
CA GLY A 99 10.30 2.82 -6.16
C GLY A 99 11.31 2.11 -5.28
N GLY A 100 11.21 2.29 -3.96
CA GLY A 100 12.02 1.52 -2.99
C GLY A 100 11.77 0.00 -3.12
N PRO A 101 12.40 -0.82 -2.27
CA PRO A 101 12.28 -2.27 -2.32
C PRO A 101 10.90 -2.80 -1.88
N LEU A 102 9.97 -1.92 -1.52
CA LEU A 102 8.64 -2.25 -1.00
C LEU A 102 7.68 -2.65 -2.11
N LEU A 103 6.62 -3.37 -1.75
CA LEU A 103 5.52 -3.67 -2.66
C LEU A 103 4.79 -2.38 -3.03
N ASN A 104 4.52 -2.20 -4.32
CA ASN A 104 3.63 -1.13 -4.78
C ASN A 104 2.16 -1.52 -4.58
N ASN A 105 1.27 -0.52 -4.54
CA ASN A 105 -0.17 -0.75 -4.33
C ASN A 105 -0.81 -1.61 -5.42
N TYR A 106 -0.29 -1.53 -6.65
CA TYR A 106 -0.79 -2.34 -7.76
C TYR A 106 -0.47 -3.82 -7.54
N ALA A 107 0.76 -4.16 -7.19
CA ALA A 107 1.19 -5.52 -6.84
C ALA A 107 0.39 -6.11 -5.67
N LEU A 108 0.17 -5.34 -4.60
CA LEU A 108 -0.69 -5.78 -3.49
C LEU A 108 -2.13 -6.07 -3.94
N THR A 109 -2.68 -5.23 -4.81
CA THR A 109 -4.03 -5.42 -5.34
C THR A 109 -4.08 -6.71 -6.18
N LEU A 110 -3.09 -6.94 -7.04
CA LEU A 110 -2.99 -8.16 -7.84
C LEU A 110 -2.84 -9.43 -6.99
N LEU A 111 -2.12 -9.39 -5.85
CA LEU A 111 -2.07 -10.52 -4.92
C LEU A 111 -3.44 -10.86 -4.34
N VAL A 112 -4.24 -9.84 -3.99
CA VAL A 112 -5.61 -10.04 -3.49
C VAL A 112 -6.49 -10.63 -4.60
N LEU A 113 -6.43 -10.11 -5.83
CA LEU A 113 -7.21 -10.64 -6.94
C LEU A 113 -6.84 -12.10 -7.26
N PHE A 114 -5.54 -12.42 -7.30
CA PHE A 114 -5.07 -13.79 -7.46
C PHE A 114 -5.58 -14.71 -6.33
N PHE A 115 -5.52 -14.25 -5.08
CA PHE A 115 -6.07 -14.99 -3.95
C PHE A 115 -7.56 -15.30 -4.14
N LEU A 116 -8.33 -14.34 -4.63
CA LEU A 116 -9.76 -14.50 -4.90
C LEU A 116 -10.05 -15.43 -6.09
N GLN A 117 -9.17 -15.46 -7.10
CA GLN A 117 -9.24 -16.42 -8.22
C GLN A 117 -8.95 -17.86 -7.78
N THR A 118 -8.17 -18.05 -6.73
CA THR A 118 -7.77 -19.38 -6.23
C THR A 118 -8.67 -19.94 -5.12
N ARG A 119 -9.77 -19.25 -4.77
CA ARG A 119 -10.75 -19.80 -3.82
C ARG A 119 -11.49 -20.99 -4.44
N SER A 120 -12.09 -21.82 -3.61
CA SER A 120 -12.92 -22.94 -4.03
C SER A 120 -14.30 -22.86 -3.35
N PRO A 121 -15.37 -22.46 -4.05
CA PRO A 121 -15.38 -22.00 -5.46
C PRO A 121 -14.70 -20.62 -5.62
N PRO A 122 -14.27 -20.24 -6.84
CA PRO A 122 -13.56 -18.98 -7.09
C PRO A 122 -14.46 -17.76 -6.84
N VAL A 123 -13.91 -16.72 -6.21
CA VAL A 123 -14.60 -15.43 -6.00
C VAL A 123 -14.52 -14.56 -7.26
N LEU A 124 -13.42 -14.64 -8.00
CA LEU A 124 -13.21 -13.91 -9.25
C LEU A 124 -12.84 -14.87 -10.39
N PRO A 125 -13.25 -14.57 -11.64
CA PRO A 125 -12.77 -15.29 -12.81
C PRO A 125 -11.28 -15.00 -13.08
N THR A 126 -10.63 -15.94 -13.77
CA THR A 126 -9.26 -15.74 -14.29
C THR A 126 -9.28 -14.79 -15.49
N VAL A 127 -8.14 -14.16 -15.81
CA VAL A 127 -8.10 -13.28 -17.01
C VAL A 127 -8.28 -14.10 -18.29
N ALA A 128 -7.80 -15.36 -18.32
CA ALA A 128 -8.08 -16.26 -19.44
C ALA A 128 -9.60 -16.48 -19.62
N ARG A 129 -10.34 -16.71 -18.53
CA ARG A 129 -11.80 -16.87 -18.59
C ARG A 129 -12.50 -15.59 -19.02
N LEU A 130 -12.06 -14.43 -18.53
CA LEU A 130 -12.60 -13.14 -18.97
C LEU A 130 -12.41 -12.95 -20.47
N ARG A 131 -11.24 -13.29 -21.01
CA ARG A 131 -10.99 -13.21 -22.43
C ARG A 131 -11.92 -14.11 -23.25
N ASP A 132 -12.20 -15.33 -22.77
CA ASP A 132 -13.13 -16.23 -23.47
C ASP A 132 -14.57 -15.69 -23.51
N LEU A 133 -14.91 -14.72 -22.65
CA LEU A 133 -16.19 -14.02 -22.63
C LEU A 133 -16.18 -12.72 -23.43
N ALA A 134 -15.01 -12.25 -23.89
CA ALA A 134 -14.88 -10.98 -24.60
C ALA A 134 -15.55 -11.06 -25.97
N GLY A 135 -16.42 -10.08 -26.28
CA GLY A 135 -17.03 -9.94 -27.60
C GLY A 135 -16.10 -9.25 -28.62
N ASP A 136 -16.61 -9.04 -29.82
CA ASP A 136 -15.88 -8.32 -30.88
C ASP A 136 -15.54 -6.87 -30.49
N GLU A 137 -16.43 -6.20 -29.75
CA GLU A 137 -16.26 -4.83 -29.23
C GLU A 137 -15.25 -4.73 -28.08
N ASP A 138 -14.92 -5.85 -27.44
CA ASP A 138 -13.99 -5.93 -26.31
C ASP A 138 -12.55 -6.21 -26.77
N GLN A 139 -12.33 -6.45 -28.07
CA GLN A 139 -11.03 -6.80 -28.61
C GLN A 139 -10.02 -5.66 -28.42
N ALA A 140 -8.93 -5.95 -27.71
CA ALA A 140 -7.89 -4.97 -27.44
C ALA A 140 -6.51 -5.63 -27.46
N VAL A 141 -5.69 -5.28 -28.46
CA VAL A 141 -4.28 -5.69 -28.52
C VAL A 141 -3.38 -4.48 -28.34
N VAL A 142 -2.56 -4.49 -27.28
CA VAL A 142 -1.66 -3.38 -26.95
C VAL A 142 -0.24 -3.90 -26.77
N GLY A 143 0.70 -3.40 -27.56
CA GLY A 143 2.10 -3.82 -27.47
C GLY A 143 2.31 -5.31 -27.74
N GLY A 144 1.46 -5.93 -28.58
CA GLY A 144 1.48 -7.37 -28.86
C GLY A 144 0.82 -8.24 -27.79
N TRP A 145 0.29 -7.64 -26.73
CA TRP A 145 -0.45 -8.33 -25.67
C TRP A 145 -1.95 -8.24 -25.89
N ASP A 146 -2.60 -9.40 -25.81
CA ASP A 146 -4.04 -9.51 -25.84
C ASP A 146 -4.63 -9.16 -24.48
N CYS A 147 -5.32 -8.02 -24.49
CA CYS A 147 -5.92 -7.34 -23.36
C CYS A 147 -7.45 -7.32 -23.44
N SER A 148 -8.03 -8.27 -24.16
CA SER A 148 -9.47 -8.35 -24.38
C SER A 148 -10.17 -8.95 -23.15
N PHE A 149 -11.19 -8.26 -22.65
CA PHE A 149 -12.06 -8.69 -21.57
C PHE A 149 -13.37 -7.88 -21.61
N PRO A 150 -14.49 -8.43 -21.11
CA PRO A 150 -15.77 -7.73 -21.09
C PRO A 150 -15.70 -6.41 -20.33
N ARG A 151 -16.28 -5.36 -20.92
CA ARG A 151 -16.35 -4.03 -20.28
C ARG A 151 -17.47 -3.90 -19.25
N ASP A 152 -18.51 -4.73 -19.37
CA ASP A 152 -19.69 -4.71 -18.50
C ASP A 152 -19.67 -5.90 -17.54
N VAL A 153 -19.86 -5.64 -16.25
CA VAL A 153 -19.97 -6.68 -15.22
C VAL A 153 -21.19 -7.58 -15.44
N ALA A 154 -22.23 -7.10 -16.12
CA ALA A 154 -23.44 -7.88 -16.41
C ALA A 154 -23.17 -9.11 -17.29
N SER A 155 -22.03 -9.17 -17.99
CA SER A 155 -21.62 -10.36 -18.74
C SER A 155 -20.98 -11.44 -17.86
N LEU A 156 -20.80 -11.19 -16.56
CA LEU A 156 -20.17 -12.10 -15.61
C LEU A 156 -21.21 -12.76 -14.74
N GLU A 157 -21.09 -14.08 -14.58
CA GLU A 157 -21.90 -14.83 -13.63
C GLU A 157 -21.42 -14.53 -12.19
N PRO A 158 -22.35 -14.30 -11.24
CA PRO A 158 -22.00 -14.11 -9.83
C PRO A 158 -21.24 -15.31 -9.26
N SER A 159 -20.32 -15.04 -8.34
CA SER A 159 -19.59 -16.12 -7.66
C SER A 159 -20.51 -16.98 -6.79
N ALA A 160 -20.32 -18.30 -6.86
CA ALA A 160 -20.94 -19.26 -5.94
C ALA A 160 -20.26 -19.29 -4.55
N ASN A 161 -19.19 -18.52 -4.35
CA ASN A 161 -18.45 -18.49 -3.09
C ASN A 161 -19.19 -17.69 -2.03
N THR A 162 -19.42 -18.30 -0.87
CA THR A 162 -20.15 -17.70 0.26
C THR A 162 -19.25 -17.32 1.44
N GLU A 163 -17.93 -17.34 1.29
CA GLU A 163 -17.00 -16.98 2.35
C GLU A 163 -17.12 -15.50 2.73
N SER A 164 -17.09 -15.21 4.03
CA SER A 164 -17.16 -13.85 4.54
C SER A 164 -15.88 -13.05 4.24
N PRO A 165 -15.92 -11.70 4.18
CA PRO A 165 -14.71 -10.89 4.08
C PRO A 165 -13.68 -11.15 5.19
N CYS A 166 -14.14 -11.45 6.41
CA CYS A 166 -13.25 -11.74 7.54
C CYS A 166 -12.51 -13.08 7.39
N SER A 167 -13.21 -14.13 6.92
CA SER A 167 -12.56 -15.42 6.65
C SER A 167 -11.60 -15.32 5.47
N LEU A 168 -12.02 -14.67 4.38
CA LEU A 168 -11.14 -14.41 3.22
C LEU A 168 -9.88 -13.63 3.61
N LEU A 169 -9.99 -12.63 4.49
CA LEU A 169 -8.82 -11.88 4.96
C LEU A 169 -7.88 -12.76 5.81
N ALA A 170 -8.42 -13.60 6.69
CA ALA A 170 -7.62 -14.52 7.49
C ALA A 170 -6.89 -15.55 6.61
N ASP A 171 -7.59 -16.09 5.61
CA ASP A 171 -7.06 -17.08 4.69
C ASP A 171 -6.06 -16.47 3.71
N PHE A 172 -6.20 -15.20 3.33
CA PHE A 172 -5.19 -14.46 2.57
C PHE A 172 -3.84 -14.49 3.30
N PHE A 173 -3.85 -14.18 4.59
CA PHE A 173 -2.63 -14.21 5.39
C PHE A 173 -2.09 -15.62 5.60
N HIS A 174 -2.97 -16.62 5.74
CA HIS A 174 -2.55 -18.00 5.88
C HIS A 174 -1.86 -18.50 4.60
N VAL A 175 -2.52 -18.34 3.45
CA VAL A 175 -2.00 -18.77 2.14
C VAL A 175 -0.65 -18.13 1.86
N PHE A 176 -0.56 -16.79 1.95
CA PHE A 176 0.68 -16.09 1.63
C PHE A 176 1.75 -16.13 2.74
N GLY A 177 1.43 -16.62 3.94
CA GLY A 177 2.42 -16.91 4.99
C GLY A 177 3.15 -18.26 4.80
N GLU A 178 2.63 -19.11 3.91
CA GLU A 178 3.13 -20.45 3.58
C GLU A 178 3.46 -20.60 2.08
N PHE A 179 3.29 -19.55 1.28
CA PHE A 179 3.46 -19.58 -0.17
C PHE A 179 4.94 -19.62 -0.57
N ASP A 180 5.30 -20.49 -1.52
CA ASP A 180 6.63 -20.57 -2.12
C ASP A 180 6.81 -19.52 -3.22
N PHE A 181 7.10 -18.28 -2.82
CA PHE A 181 7.32 -17.18 -3.77
C PHE A 181 8.55 -17.35 -4.67
N PRO A 182 9.72 -17.82 -4.18
CA PRO A 182 10.90 -17.95 -5.01
C PRO A 182 10.79 -19.04 -6.06
N GLY A 183 10.06 -20.14 -5.77
CA GLY A 183 9.92 -21.28 -6.67
C GLY A 183 8.79 -21.16 -7.71
N GLN A 184 8.00 -20.09 -7.67
CA GLN A 184 6.76 -19.98 -8.46
C GLN A 184 6.57 -18.60 -9.10
N VAL A 185 5.80 -18.55 -10.19
CA VAL A 185 5.26 -17.33 -10.80
C VAL A 185 3.76 -17.28 -10.58
N ILE A 186 3.28 -16.26 -9.88
CA ILE A 186 1.85 -16.03 -9.67
C ILE A 186 1.26 -15.46 -10.96
N SER A 187 0.37 -16.20 -11.60
CA SER A 187 -0.30 -15.79 -12.84
C SER A 187 -1.79 -15.56 -12.61
N LEU A 188 -2.22 -14.30 -12.72
CA LEU A 188 -3.65 -13.94 -12.71
C LEU A 188 -4.35 -14.38 -13.99
N ARG A 189 -3.59 -14.58 -15.08
CA ARG A 189 -4.12 -15.05 -16.34
C ARG A 189 -4.60 -16.48 -16.24
N GLU A 190 -3.76 -17.34 -15.70
CA GLU A 190 -4.07 -18.75 -15.50
C GLU A 190 -4.86 -19.01 -14.22
N GLY A 191 -4.88 -18.06 -13.27
CA GLY A 191 -5.48 -18.24 -11.94
C GLY A 191 -4.75 -19.27 -11.10
N ARG A 192 -3.45 -19.46 -11.32
CA ARG A 192 -2.61 -20.43 -10.61
C ARG A 192 -1.16 -19.98 -10.49
N ALA A 193 -0.46 -20.58 -9.55
CA ALA A 193 0.98 -20.45 -9.43
C ALA A 193 1.66 -21.43 -10.38
N LEU A 194 2.53 -20.93 -11.25
CA LEU A 194 3.29 -21.73 -12.21
C LEU A 194 4.65 -22.06 -11.59
N PRO A 195 5.06 -23.33 -11.52
CA PRO A 195 6.39 -23.69 -11.00
C PRO A 195 7.48 -23.13 -11.90
N LEU A 196 8.64 -22.80 -11.33
CA LEU A 196 9.84 -22.44 -12.09
C LEU A 196 10.69 -23.69 -12.41
N PRO A 197 11.23 -23.82 -13.64
CA PRO A 197 11.01 -22.92 -14.78
C PRO A 197 9.57 -23.03 -15.32
N PRO A 198 8.97 -21.92 -15.80
CA PRO A 198 7.59 -21.93 -16.23
C PRO A 198 7.41 -22.87 -17.43
N PRO A 199 6.25 -23.53 -17.58
CA PRO A 199 5.96 -24.36 -18.75
C PRO A 199 6.24 -23.57 -20.04
N ALA A 200 6.96 -24.19 -20.97
CA ALA A 200 7.41 -23.55 -22.20
C ALA A 200 6.22 -22.97 -22.99
N THR A 201 6.08 -21.65 -22.96
CA THR A 201 5.17 -20.90 -23.83
C THR A 201 5.99 -19.82 -24.54
N PRO A 202 5.98 -19.76 -25.87
CA PRO A 202 7.01 -19.05 -26.64
C PRO A 202 7.03 -17.52 -26.50
N LYS A 203 6.05 -16.90 -25.84
CA LYS A 203 6.00 -15.43 -25.64
C LYS A 203 5.90 -14.98 -24.17
N ALA A 204 5.46 -15.83 -23.25
CA ALA A 204 5.13 -15.40 -21.88
C ALA A 204 6.30 -15.48 -20.90
N SER A 205 7.30 -16.33 -21.16
CA SER A 205 8.51 -16.45 -20.33
C SER A 205 9.69 -15.62 -20.83
N GLU A 206 9.61 -15.07 -22.05
CA GLU A 206 10.69 -14.29 -22.64
C GLU A 206 10.69 -12.87 -22.05
N GLY A 207 11.72 -12.54 -21.26
CA GLY A 207 11.90 -11.21 -20.67
C GLY A 207 11.30 -11.00 -19.28
N LEU A 208 10.66 -12.00 -18.67
CA LEU A 208 10.16 -11.88 -17.30
C LEU A 208 11.33 -11.82 -16.30
N LYS A 209 11.53 -10.66 -15.67
CA LYS A 209 12.55 -10.49 -14.63
C LYS A 209 12.12 -11.18 -13.33
N LEU A 210 12.71 -12.35 -13.08
CA LEU A 210 12.49 -13.11 -11.85
C LEU A 210 13.20 -12.47 -10.64
N GLY A 211 12.67 -12.75 -9.47
CA GLY A 211 13.19 -12.30 -8.19
C GLY A 211 12.59 -13.09 -7.02
N PRO A 212 12.74 -12.59 -5.79
CA PRO A 212 12.22 -13.24 -4.59
C PRO A 212 10.69 -13.32 -4.53
N LEU A 213 9.99 -12.44 -5.26
CA LEU A 213 8.54 -12.44 -5.43
C LEU A 213 8.23 -12.24 -6.91
N ASN A 214 7.55 -13.23 -7.52
CA ASN A 214 7.24 -13.23 -8.95
C ASN A 214 5.74 -13.12 -9.17
N LEU A 215 5.27 -11.89 -9.40
CA LEU A 215 3.87 -11.59 -9.66
C LEU A 215 3.72 -11.07 -11.08
N GLN A 216 3.14 -11.88 -11.95
CA GLN A 216 2.99 -11.55 -13.36
C GLN A 216 1.83 -10.57 -13.56
N ASP A 217 2.04 -9.55 -14.40
CA ASP A 217 0.96 -8.67 -14.84
C ASP A 217 -0.11 -9.47 -15.63
N PRO A 218 -1.41 -9.19 -15.45
CA PRO A 218 -2.48 -9.93 -16.13
C PRO A 218 -2.42 -9.87 -17.66
N PHE A 219 -1.83 -8.82 -18.24
CA PHE A 219 -1.80 -8.58 -19.68
C PHE A 219 -0.38 -8.59 -20.25
N GLU A 220 0.53 -7.81 -19.69
CA GLU A 220 1.93 -7.77 -20.11
C GLU A 220 2.71 -8.93 -19.46
N LEU A 221 2.64 -10.14 -20.02
CA LEU A 221 3.13 -11.36 -19.33
C LEU A 221 4.65 -11.40 -19.11
N SER A 222 5.43 -10.56 -19.81
CA SER A 222 6.86 -10.34 -19.56
C SER A 222 7.14 -9.39 -18.38
N HIS A 223 6.10 -8.82 -17.76
CA HIS A 223 6.24 -7.88 -16.65
C HIS A 223 5.96 -8.54 -15.29
N ASN A 224 6.99 -8.63 -14.46
CA ASN A 224 6.85 -8.91 -13.04
C ASN A 224 6.62 -7.59 -12.29
N VAL A 225 5.41 -7.38 -11.76
CA VAL A 225 5.03 -6.14 -11.06
C VAL A 225 5.73 -5.98 -9.70
N ALA A 226 6.36 -7.06 -9.22
CA ALA A 226 7.12 -7.11 -7.99
C ALA A 226 8.65 -7.23 -8.24
N ALA A 227 9.12 -6.99 -9.47
CA ALA A 227 10.55 -7.10 -9.80
C ALA A 227 11.48 -6.13 -9.03
N ASN A 228 10.92 -5.12 -8.34
CA ASN A 228 11.65 -4.22 -7.46
C ASN A 228 11.82 -4.76 -6.03
N VAL A 229 11.06 -5.80 -5.66
CA VAL A 229 11.07 -6.39 -4.31
C VAL A 229 12.34 -7.20 -4.12
N ASN A 230 13.06 -6.93 -3.02
CA ASN A 230 14.24 -7.69 -2.64
C ASN A 230 13.90 -8.79 -1.62
N GLU A 231 14.86 -9.68 -1.36
CA GLU A 231 14.67 -10.85 -0.50
C GLU A 231 14.23 -10.45 0.91
N LYS A 232 14.87 -9.43 1.50
CA LYS A 232 14.50 -8.90 2.81
C LYS A 232 13.03 -8.49 2.88
N THR A 233 12.51 -7.84 1.83
CA THR A 233 11.11 -7.40 1.79
C THR A 233 10.17 -8.58 1.58
N ALA A 234 10.51 -9.53 0.70
CA ALA A 234 9.72 -10.73 0.47
C ALA A 234 9.60 -11.59 1.75
N SER A 235 10.73 -11.92 2.40
CA SER A 235 10.71 -12.69 3.65
C SER A 235 9.98 -11.95 4.78
N ARG A 236 10.02 -10.61 4.80
CA ARG A 236 9.27 -9.82 5.76
C ARG A 236 7.77 -9.85 5.47
N PHE A 237 7.36 -9.80 4.20
CA PHE A 237 5.97 -9.95 3.79
C PHE A 237 5.40 -11.31 4.23
N GLU A 238 6.11 -12.40 3.96
CA GLU A 238 5.73 -13.76 4.39
C GLU A 238 5.60 -13.86 5.91
N ARG A 239 6.59 -13.35 6.66
CA ARG A 239 6.55 -13.34 8.12
C ARG A 239 5.35 -12.57 8.65
N CYS A 240 5.13 -11.35 8.17
CA CYS A 240 3.99 -10.54 8.57
C CYS A 240 2.66 -11.24 8.23
N CYS A 241 2.55 -11.93 7.09
CA CYS A 241 1.39 -12.75 6.76
C CYS A 241 1.19 -13.88 7.79
N ARG A 242 2.26 -14.62 8.12
CA ARG A 242 2.19 -15.71 9.11
C ARG A 242 1.72 -15.23 10.48
N ASP A 243 2.26 -14.10 10.93
CA ASP A 243 1.89 -13.52 12.23
C ASP A 243 0.43 -13.02 12.18
N ALA A 244 0.02 -12.39 11.07
CA ALA A 244 -1.35 -11.92 10.88
C ALA A 244 -2.35 -13.08 10.84
N ALA A 245 -2.01 -14.19 10.19
CA ALA A 245 -2.80 -15.42 10.16
C ALA A 245 -2.95 -16.00 11.58
N LYS A 246 -1.86 -16.03 12.37
CA LYS A 246 -1.89 -16.43 13.78
C LYS A 246 -2.82 -15.53 14.60
N TYR A 247 -2.76 -14.23 14.39
CA TYR A 247 -3.65 -13.27 15.06
C TYR A 247 -5.12 -13.48 14.67
N CYS A 248 -5.43 -13.71 13.40
CA CYS A 248 -6.80 -13.92 12.92
C CYS A 248 -7.48 -15.15 13.56
N ARG A 249 -6.70 -16.16 13.97
CA ARG A 249 -7.20 -17.32 14.72
C ARG A 249 -7.47 -17.05 16.20
N SER A 250 -7.01 -15.92 16.74
CA SER A 250 -7.15 -15.60 18.17
C SER A 250 -8.55 -15.12 18.54
N LEU A 251 -8.94 -15.31 19.82
CA LEU A 251 -10.17 -14.74 20.36
C LEU A 251 -10.19 -13.21 20.30
N GLN A 252 -9.02 -12.55 20.36
CA GLN A 252 -8.92 -11.09 20.26
C GLN A 252 -9.26 -10.59 18.85
N TYR A 253 -9.13 -11.40 17.81
CA TYR A 253 -9.60 -11.05 16.48
C TYR A 253 -11.12 -11.26 16.36
N ARG A 254 -11.62 -12.40 16.84
CA ARG A 254 -13.01 -12.83 16.67
C ARG A 254 -14.01 -12.13 17.59
N CYS A 255 -13.59 -11.71 18.78
CA CYS A 255 -14.48 -11.22 19.83
C CYS A 255 -14.16 -9.79 20.23
N LYS A 256 -15.22 -8.98 20.39
CA LYS A 256 -15.12 -7.62 20.93
C LYS A 256 -14.60 -7.64 22.36
N SER A 257 -13.65 -6.75 22.65
CA SER A 257 -13.16 -6.54 24.01
C SER A 257 -14.22 -5.83 24.86
N SER A 258 -14.55 -6.40 26.02
CA SER A 258 -15.41 -5.75 27.03
C SER A 258 -14.69 -4.65 27.82
N LYS A 259 -13.35 -4.58 27.73
CA LYS A 259 -12.49 -3.66 28.49
C LYS A 259 -11.86 -2.57 27.62
N GLY A 260 -12.47 -2.22 26.47
CA GLY A 260 -11.98 -1.18 25.56
C GLY A 260 -10.66 -1.48 24.82
N ARG A 261 -10.05 -2.66 25.02
CA ARG A 261 -8.84 -3.07 24.29
C ARG A 261 -9.08 -3.19 22.78
N ALA A 262 -8.08 -2.83 21.98
CA ALA A 262 -8.09 -3.04 20.53
C ALA A 262 -8.31 -4.53 20.19
N TRP A 263 -9.18 -4.78 19.22
CA TRP A 263 -9.62 -6.11 18.80
C TRP A 263 -9.94 -6.12 17.29
N GLY A 264 -10.09 -7.31 16.70
CA GLY A 264 -10.36 -7.47 15.27
C GLY A 264 -9.41 -6.68 14.37
N LEU A 265 -9.97 -6.00 13.37
CA LEU A 265 -9.22 -5.19 12.41
C LEU A 265 -8.42 -4.05 13.07
N THR A 266 -8.91 -3.46 14.16
CA THR A 266 -8.21 -2.34 14.82
C THR A 266 -6.85 -2.74 15.34
N ARG A 267 -6.70 -3.97 15.83
CA ARG A 267 -5.41 -4.49 16.28
C ARG A 267 -4.58 -4.94 15.09
N LEU A 268 -5.17 -5.58 14.09
CA LEU A 268 -4.47 -6.01 12.87
C LEU A 268 -3.75 -4.84 12.17
N PHE A 269 -4.34 -3.64 12.19
CA PHE A 269 -3.80 -2.44 11.55
C PHE A 269 -2.89 -1.60 12.46
N GLN A 270 -2.61 -2.03 13.69
CA GLN A 270 -1.65 -1.31 14.53
C GLN A 270 -0.20 -1.58 14.07
N PRO A 271 0.67 -0.55 14.08
CA PRO A 271 2.10 -0.74 13.90
C PRO A 271 2.65 -1.73 14.94
N GLY A 272 3.42 -2.73 14.50
CA GLY A 272 4.00 -3.74 15.41
C GLY A 272 2.98 -4.65 16.10
N ALA A 273 1.73 -4.70 15.63
CA ALA A 273 0.67 -5.50 16.24
C ALA A 273 0.98 -7.00 16.38
N VAL A 274 1.91 -7.48 15.57
CA VAL A 274 2.19 -8.90 15.40
C VAL A 274 3.54 -9.37 15.95
N GLU A 275 4.26 -8.51 16.66
CA GLU A 275 5.41 -8.92 17.48
C GLU A 275 4.94 -9.45 18.84
N PRO A 276 5.13 -10.75 19.17
CA PRO A 276 4.87 -11.26 20.50
C PRO A 276 6.00 -10.81 21.44
N GLY A 277 5.82 -9.70 22.14
CA GLY A 277 6.71 -9.29 23.24
C GLY A 277 7.09 -7.81 23.29
N ALA A 278 6.83 -7.03 22.25
CA ALA A 278 7.08 -5.59 22.30
C ALA A 278 5.87 -4.85 22.89
N ALA A 279 5.77 -4.85 24.21
CA ALA A 279 5.18 -3.70 24.90
C ALA A 279 6.11 -2.49 24.68
N SER A 280 6.12 -1.93 23.47
CA SER A 280 6.67 -0.61 23.24
C SER A 280 5.50 0.36 23.35
N ALA A 281 5.63 1.31 24.28
CA ALA A 281 4.75 2.44 24.46
C ALA A 281 4.77 3.32 23.19
N GLY A 282 4.08 2.89 22.14
CA GLY A 282 3.85 3.67 20.94
C GLY A 282 2.70 4.62 21.21
N ALA A 283 3.00 5.91 21.34
CA ALA A 283 1.98 6.95 21.41
C ALA A 283 0.99 6.79 20.25
N PHE A 284 -0.28 6.62 20.58
CA PHE A 284 -1.37 6.62 19.61
C PHE A 284 -1.45 8.00 18.97
N LEU A 285 -0.90 8.14 17.76
CA LEU A 285 -0.78 9.43 17.07
C LEU A 285 -1.84 9.49 15.95
N ILE A 286 -2.87 10.30 16.16
CA ILE A 286 -3.81 10.69 15.11
C ILE A 286 -3.31 12.00 14.53
N SER A 287 -2.90 11.98 13.26
CA SER A 287 -2.60 13.21 12.52
C SER A 287 -3.91 13.81 11.98
N ILE A 288 -4.27 14.99 12.47
CA ILE A 288 -5.41 15.77 11.93
C ILE A 288 -4.83 16.83 10.97
N PRO A 289 -5.01 16.70 9.65
CA PRO A 289 -4.62 17.75 8.71
C PRO A 289 -5.54 18.95 8.88
N LEU A 290 -4.98 20.11 9.22
CA LEU A 290 -5.68 21.39 9.25
C LEU A 290 -5.10 22.25 8.13
N ASP A 291 -5.82 22.38 7.03
CA ASP A 291 -5.47 23.30 5.96
C ASP A 291 -5.75 24.73 6.42
N ALA A 292 -4.70 25.55 6.54
CA ALA A 292 -4.83 26.97 6.80
C ALA A 292 -5.35 27.68 5.55
N ALA A 293 -6.66 27.56 5.29
CA ALA A 293 -7.34 28.31 4.27
C ALA A 293 -7.45 29.78 4.70
N GLY A 294 -6.59 30.63 4.12
CA GLY A 294 -6.85 32.04 3.82
C GLY A 294 -7.07 33.00 4.99
N GLY A 295 -6.05 33.79 5.32
CA GLY A 295 -6.24 34.97 6.16
C GLY A 295 -4.92 35.64 6.55
N SER A 296 -4.56 36.70 5.83
CA SER A 296 -3.46 37.59 6.18
C SER A 296 -3.69 38.16 7.59
N GLN A 297 -2.79 37.89 8.53
CA GLN A 297 -2.57 38.78 9.67
C GLN A 297 -1.19 38.57 10.29
N GLN A 298 -0.39 39.59 10.09
CA GLN A 298 0.91 39.84 10.65
C GLN A 298 0.77 40.14 12.15
N LEU A 299 1.03 39.17 13.02
CA LEU A 299 1.12 39.37 14.46
C LEU A 299 2.26 38.52 15.04
N CYS A 300 2.95 39.12 16.00
CA CYS A 300 4.32 38.89 16.39
C CYS A 300 4.65 37.46 16.86
N ARG A 301 5.80 36.96 16.41
CA ARG A 301 6.42 35.71 16.90
C ARG A 301 7.09 35.97 18.26
N GLU A 302 6.53 35.43 19.33
CA GLU A 302 7.24 35.24 20.60
C GLU A 302 8.23 34.05 20.49
N PRO A 303 9.41 34.11 21.12
CA PRO A 303 10.40 33.03 21.07
C PRO A 303 10.02 31.90 22.03
N GLY A 304 9.17 30.98 21.56
CA GLY A 304 8.69 29.81 22.29
C GLY A 304 7.68 29.00 21.46
N GLY A 305 8.09 28.66 20.24
CA GLY A 305 7.24 28.46 19.06
C GLY A 305 6.08 27.46 19.13
N HIS A 306 4.92 27.93 19.58
CA HIS A 306 3.61 27.45 19.14
C HIS A 306 2.75 28.64 18.71
N SER A 307 2.08 28.53 17.56
CA SER A 307 1.22 29.59 17.03
C SER A 307 -0.05 29.78 17.89
N PRO A 308 -0.66 30.97 17.98
CA PRO A 308 -1.89 31.18 18.76
C PRO A 308 -3.01 30.18 18.41
N TRP A 309 -3.21 29.86 17.14
CA TRP A 309 -4.24 28.87 16.76
C TRP A 309 -3.95 27.45 17.30
N PHE A 310 -2.70 27.12 17.64
CA PHE A 310 -2.35 25.81 18.19
C PHE A 310 -2.98 25.61 19.58
N TRP A 311 -2.98 26.65 20.43
CA TRP A 311 -3.60 26.54 21.76
C TRP A 311 -5.12 26.43 21.65
N GLU A 312 -5.74 27.08 20.66
CA GLU A 312 -7.17 26.96 20.38
C GLU A 312 -7.55 25.55 19.93
N VAL A 313 -6.76 24.95 19.02
CA VAL A 313 -6.93 23.56 18.58
C VAL A 313 -6.73 22.59 19.75
N CYS A 314 -5.70 22.78 20.58
CA CYS A 314 -5.48 21.97 21.77
C CYS A 314 -6.64 22.09 22.77
N ALA A 315 -7.20 23.29 22.96
CA ALA A 315 -8.35 23.52 23.82
C ALA A 315 -9.62 22.84 23.28
N ALA A 316 -9.88 22.94 21.97
CA ALA A 316 -11.00 22.27 21.31
C ALA A 316 -10.88 20.74 21.40
N ILE A 317 -9.68 20.18 21.19
CA ILE A 317 -9.42 18.74 21.35
C ILE A 317 -9.64 18.33 22.80
N ALA A 318 -9.15 19.10 23.77
CA ALA A 318 -9.37 18.82 25.19
C ALA A 318 -10.86 18.84 25.58
N PHE A 319 -11.63 19.79 25.04
CA PHE A 319 -13.08 19.87 25.21
C PHE A 319 -13.79 18.65 24.63
N VAL A 320 -13.49 18.25 23.39
CA VAL A 320 -14.11 17.05 22.79
C VAL A 320 -13.79 15.81 23.61
N LEU A 321 -12.53 15.64 24.03
CA LEU A 321 -12.12 14.48 24.81
C LEU A 321 -12.80 14.45 26.18
N ARG A 322 -12.86 15.57 26.90
CA ARG A 322 -13.40 15.63 28.26
C ARG A 322 -14.92 15.71 28.29
N ASP A 323 -15.51 16.61 27.53
CA ASP A 323 -16.91 17.01 27.69
C ASP A 323 -17.85 16.25 26.77
N VAL A 324 -17.40 15.88 25.56
CA VAL A 324 -18.19 15.08 24.61
C VAL A 324 -17.95 13.59 24.85
N LEU A 325 -16.68 13.17 24.90
CA LEU A 325 -16.28 11.77 24.95
C LEU A 325 -16.05 11.25 26.38
N LYS A 326 -16.18 12.12 27.41
CA LYS A 326 -16.06 11.77 28.83
C LYS A 326 -14.73 11.08 29.22
N CYS A 327 -13.64 11.47 28.57
CA CYS A 327 -12.28 10.96 28.83
C CYS A 327 -11.54 11.78 29.91
N SER A 328 -10.65 11.14 30.67
CA SER A 328 -9.76 11.82 31.63
C SER A 328 -8.44 12.26 30.95
N CYS A 329 -8.11 13.55 30.97
CA CYS A 329 -6.87 14.09 30.40
C CYS A 329 -5.93 14.62 31.51
N THR A 330 -4.72 14.07 31.62
CA THR A 330 -3.69 14.53 32.57
C THR A 330 -2.46 15.09 31.83
N PRO A 331 -1.85 16.21 32.26
CA PRO A 331 -0.61 16.71 31.67
C PRO A 331 0.54 15.70 31.86
N GLY A 332 1.24 15.34 30.79
CA GLY A 332 2.39 14.43 30.85
C GLY A 332 3.61 15.08 31.51
N LYS A 333 4.36 14.31 32.31
CA LYS A 333 5.66 14.75 32.88
C LYS A 333 6.69 14.94 31.76
N ALA A 334 7.40 16.07 31.78
CA ALA A 334 8.55 16.31 30.90
C ALA A 334 9.69 15.29 31.18
N PRO A 335 10.43 14.85 30.14
CA PRO A 335 11.56 13.95 30.31
C PRO A 335 12.70 14.64 31.08
N ARG A 336 13.29 13.96 32.07
CA ARG A 336 14.45 14.43 32.84
C ARG A 336 15.70 14.50 31.95
N ALA A 337 16.42 15.62 32.01
CA ALA A 337 17.74 15.77 31.38
C ALA A 337 18.79 14.86 32.06
N PRO A 338 19.82 14.40 31.33
CA PRO A 338 20.91 13.61 31.89
C PRO A 338 21.76 14.46 32.83
N SER A 339 22.01 13.97 34.04
CA SER A 339 22.90 14.57 35.03
C SER A 339 24.36 14.42 34.60
N GLU A 340 25.08 15.54 34.56
CA GLU A 340 26.53 15.59 34.42
C GLU A 340 27.21 14.91 35.63
N GLU A 341 28.09 13.95 35.36
CA GLU A 341 29.11 13.51 36.31
C GLU A 341 30.16 14.63 36.43
N SER A 342 30.12 15.34 37.56
CA SER A 342 31.26 16.08 38.10
C SER A 342 31.81 15.30 39.28
N GLY A 343 33.06 14.86 39.17
CA GLY A 343 33.66 13.85 40.05
C GLY A 343 34.16 14.33 41.41
N LEU A 344 34.70 13.35 42.13
CA LEU A 344 35.82 13.41 43.05
C LEU A 344 36.56 12.06 43.01
#